data_AF-A0A3P8EZC6-F1
#
_entry.id   AF-A0A3P8EZC6-F1
#
_cell.length_a   1.000
_cell.length_b   1.000
_cell.length_c   1.000
_cell.angle_alpha   90.00
_cell.angle_beta   90.00
_cell.angle_gamma   90.00
#
_symmetry.space_group_name_H-M   'P 1'
#
loop_
_entity.id
_entity.type
_entity.pdbx_description
1 polymer ?
#
loop_
_entity_poly.entity_id
_entity_poly.type
_entity_poly.pdbx_seq_one_letter_code
_entity_poly.pdbx_strand_id
1 'polypeptide(L)'
;MKHLEQSQIEEIVACMYKKQIPHGCFIIREGEPGDALYVVSDNALLGRMEVGRAFGELALLYNCKRTASVRAVTNASAWTLDRRTFQQIMMSSCIHRQQENMKFLKR
;
A
#
# COMPACT_ATOMS: atom_id res chain seq x y z
N MET A 1 0.15 6.50 6.48
CA MET A 1 -0.95 5.63 6.95
C MET A 1 -1.48 5.96 8.36
N LYS A 2 -0.95 6.94 9.10
CA LYS A 2 -1.43 7.29 10.46
C LYS A 2 -2.81 7.99 10.50
N HIS A 3 -3.47 8.15 9.36
CA HIS A 3 -4.74 8.87 9.22
C HIS A 3 -5.74 8.12 8.31
N LEU A 4 -5.72 6.78 8.35
CA LEU A 4 -6.73 5.96 7.68
C LEU A 4 -7.81 5.57 8.70
N GLU A 5 -9.07 5.60 8.29
CA GLU A 5 -10.18 5.08 9.08
C GLU A 5 -10.08 3.55 9.18
N GLN A 6 -10.60 2.97 10.26
CA GLN A 6 -10.54 1.53 10.52
C GLN A 6 -11.14 0.70 9.37
N SER A 7 -12.26 1.15 8.82
CA SER A 7 -12.90 0.54 7.65
C SER A 7 -12.01 0.51 6.41
N GLN A 8 -11.26 1.59 6.15
CA GLN A 8 -10.31 1.65 5.04
C GLN A 8 -9.15 0.67 5.25
N ILE A 9 -8.68 0.51 6.49
CA ILE A 9 -7.64 -0.47 6.82
C ILE A 9 -8.15 -1.89 6.55
N GLU A 10 -9.38 -2.21 6.94
CA GLU A 10 -10.00 -3.51 6.70
C GLU A 10 -10.14 -3.81 5.21
N GLU A 11 -10.62 -2.84 4.41
CA GLU A 11 -10.69 -2.99 2.95
C GLU A 11 -9.30 -3.15 2.32
N ILE A 12 -8.31 -2.37 2.77
CA ILE A 12 -6.92 -2.51 2.32
C ILE A 12 -6.43 -3.92 2.57
N VAL A 13 -6.56 -4.43 3.80
CA VAL A 13 -6.11 -5.77 4.21
C VAL A 13 -6.82 -6.85 3.40
N ALA A 14 -8.14 -6.73 3.21
CA ALA A 14 -8.92 -7.70 2.44
C ALA A 14 -8.51 -7.76 0.96
N CYS A 15 -8.01 -6.66 0.39
CA CYS A 15 -7.56 -6.60 -0.99
C CYS A 15 -6.06 -6.89 -1.19
N MET A 16 -5.28 -7.05 -0.11
CA MET A 16 -3.87 -7.38 -0.26
C MET A 16 -3.69 -8.84 -0.71
N TYR A 17 -2.68 -9.08 -1.54
CA TYR A 17 -2.26 -10.42 -1.92
C TYR A 17 -0.78 -10.63 -1.64
N LYS A 18 -0.39 -11.88 -1.37
CA LYS A 18 1.00 -12.22 -1.08
C LYS A 18 1.79 -12.36 -2.39
N LYS A 19 2.86 -11.57 -2.54
CA LYS A 19 3.79 -11.62 -3.67
C LYS A 19 5.10 -12.26 -3.24
N GLN A 20 5.52 -13.31 -3.94
CA GLN A 20 6.82 -13.94 -3.75
C GLN A 20 7.90 -13.15 -4.50
N ILE A 21 9.04 -12.95 -3.86
CA ILE A 21 10.14 -12.13 -4.36
C ILE A 21 11.43 -12.97 -4.27
N PRO A 22 12.01 -13.38 -5.42
CA PRO A 22 13.27 -14.12 -5.42
C PRO A 22 14.43 -13.29 -4.87
N HIS A 23 15.44 -14.00 -4.35
CA HIS A 23 16.70 -13.39 -3.93
C HIS A 23 17.27 -12.45 -5.01
N GLY A 24 17.60 -11.23 -4.59
CA GLY A 24 18.25 -10.24 -5.41
C GLY A 24 17.34 -9.46 -6.36
N CYS A 25 16.04 -9.79 -6.44
CA CYS A 25 15.06 -9.00 -7.16
C CYS A 25 14.70 -7.70 -6.43
N PHE A 26 14.42 -6.64 -7.19
CA PHE A 26 13.88 -5.40 -6.64
C PHE A 26 12.37 -5.54 -6.43
N ILE A 27 11.89 -5.07 -5.27
CA ILE A 27 10.46 -4.86 -4.99
C ILE A 27 10.04 -3.50 -5.52
N ILE A 28 10.86 -2.48 -5.24
CA ILE A 28 10.76 -1.14 -5.83
C ILE A 28 12.16 -0.67 -6.18
N ARG A 29 12.28 0.14 -7.23
CA ARG A 29 13.54 0.77 -7.63
C ARG A 29 13.35 2.28 -7.67
N GLU A 30 14.32 2.99 -7.10
CA GLU A 30 14.35 4.44 -7.10
C GLU A 30 14.25 5.01 -8.53
N GLY A 31 13.49 6.09 -8.68
CA GLY A 31 13.27 6.73 -9.97
C GLY A 31 12.19 6.09 -10.84
N GLU A 32 11.69 4.91 -10.49
CA GLU A 32 10.56 4.28 -11.19
C GLU A 32 9.20 4.84 -10.73
N PRO A 33 8.15 4.75 -11.55
CA PRO A 33 6.79 5.09 -11.11
C PRO A 33 6.31 4.22 -9.93
N GLY A 34 5.46 4.79 -9.08
CA GLY A 34 4.73 4.05 -8.06
C GLY A 34 3.49 3.35 -8.62
N ASP A 35 3.43 2.04 -8.45
CA ASP A 35 2.38 1.15 -8.96
C ASP A 35 1.68 0.33 -7.87
N ALA A 36 2.29 0.17 -6.70
CA ALA A 36 1.76 -0.60 -5.57
C ALA A 36 2.30 -0.16 -4.20
N LEU A 37 1.55 -0.52 -3.15
CA LEU A 37 1.91 -0.46 -1.73
C LEU A 37 2.34 -1.86 -1.28
N TYR A 38 3.31 -1.92 -0.38
CA TYR A 38 3.83 -3.18 0.15
C TYR A 38 3.82 -3.21 1.67
N VAL A 39 3.55 -4.37 2.27
CA VAL A 39 3.72 -4.66 3.69
C VAL A 39 4.64 -5.86 3.85
N VAL A 40 5.67 -5.69 4.68
CA VAL A 40 6.71 -6.70 4.91
C VAL A 40 6.10 -7.93 5.58
N SER A 41 6.24 -9.11 4.98
CA SER A 41 5.82 -10.37 5.62
C SER A 41 6.98 -11.20 6.19
N ASP A 42 8.23 -10.85 5.88
CA ASP A 42 9.42 -11.50 6.42
C ASP A 42 10.60 -10.52 6.60
N ASN A 43 11.56 -10.87 7.45
CA ASN A 43 12.73 -10.04 7.76
C ASN A 43 13.80 -10.06 6.63
N ALA A 44 13.45 -10.51 5.42
CA ALA A 44 14.38 -10.83 4.33
C ALA A 44 14.62 -9.70 3.32
N LEU A 45 14.16 -8.49 3.61
CA LEU A 45 14.30 -7.32 2.72
C LEU A 45 15.51 -6.45 3.11
N LEU A 46 16.20 -5.87 2.10
CA LEU A 46 17.33 -4.96 2.33
C LEU A 46 16.91 -3.82 3.27
N GLY A 47 17.66 -3.64 4.36
CA GLY A 47 17.39 -2.62 5.37
C GLY A 47 16.78 -3.12 6.69
N ARG A 48 16.66 -4.45 6.91
CA ARG A 48 16.04 -5.03 8.13
C ARG A 48 14.72 -4.35 8.46
N MET A 49 13.84 -4.25 7.46
CA MET A 49 12.52 -3.70 7.70
C MET A 49 11.75 -4.64 8.62
N GLU A 50 11.10 -4.07 9.63
CA GLU A 50 10.29 -4.83 10.56
C GLU A 50 9.09 -5.46 9.84
N VAL A 51 8.78 -6.71 10.17
CA VAL A 51 7.54 -7.37 9.71
C VAL A 51 6.34 -6.52 10.09
N GLY A 52 5.38 -6.42 9.17
CA GLY A 52 4.19 -5.57 9.34
C GLY A 52 4.41 -4.10 8.97
N ARG A 53 5.65 -3.67 8.71
CA ARG A 53 5.91 -2.32 8.23
C ARG A 53 5.45 -2.17 6.78
N ALA A 54 4.75 -1.08 6.48
CA ALA A 54 4.40 -0.73 5.11
C ALA A 54 5.44 0.18 4.46
N PHE A 55 5.53 0.13 3.14
CA PHE A 55 6.39 0.99 2.33
C PHE A 55 5.90 1.14 0.89
N GLY A 56 6.39 2.18 0.22
CA GLY A 56 6.04 2.49 -1.16
C GLY A 56 4.79 3.36 -1.29
N GLU A 57 4.26 3.86 -0.18
CA GLU A 57 3.08 4.72 -0.09
C GLU A 57 3.30 6.11 -0.70
N LEU A 58 4.51 6.66 -0.62
CA LEU A 58 4.79 8.03 -1.06
C LEU A 58 4.48 8.25 -2.54
N ALA A 59 4.89 7.30 -3.38
CA ALA A 59 4.66 7.38 -4.82
C ALA A 59 3.16 7.28 -5.19
N LEU A 60 2.35 6.66 -4.33
CA LEU A 60 0.90 6.57 -4.50
C LEU A 60 0.19 7.85 -4.07
N LEU A 61 0.65 8.45 -2.97
CA LEU A 61 0.03 9.64 -2.37
C LEU A 61 0.39 10.92 -3.12
N TYR A 62 1.66 11.08 -3.50
CA TYR A 62 2.17 12.32 -4.10
C TYR A 62 2.37 12.24 -5.61
N ASN A 63 1.96 11.13 -6.24
CA ASN A 63 2.14 10.89 -7.67
C ASN A 63 3.59 11.16 -8.15
N CYS A 64 4.56 10.78 -7.32
CA CYS A 64 5.98 10.95 -7.59
C CYS A 64 6.66 9.62 -7.94
N LYS A 65 7.91 9.70 -8.38
CA LYS A 65 8.77 8.51 -8.56
C LYS A 65 9.14 7.90 -7.20
N ARG A 66 9.47 6.61 -7.18
CA ARG A 66 10.01 5.93 -6.01
C ARG A 66 11.25 6.67 -5.52
N THR A 67 11.30 6.96 -4.22
CA THR A 67 12.37 7.75 -3.58
C THR A 67 13.51 6.89 -3.05
N ALA A 68 13.35 5.56 -3.09
CA ALA A 68 14.34 4.60 -2.63
C ALA A 68 14.14 3.27 -3.36
N SER A 69 15.19 2.45 -3.37
CA SER A 69 15.14 1.07 -3.85
C SER A 69 15.02 0.09 -2.69
N VAL A 70 14.25 -0.98 -2.87
CA VAL A 70 14.17 -2.11 -1.93
C VAL A 70 14.41 -3.39 -2.72
N ARG A 71 15.35 -4.21 -2.26
CA ARG A 71 15.76 -5.46 -2.90
C ARG A 71 15.67 -6.60 -1.90
N ALA A 72 15.31 -7.80 -2.33
CA ALA A 72 15.31 -8.96 -1.45
C ALA A 72 16.75 -9.45 -1.22
N VAL A 73 17.13 -9.68 0.05
CA VAL A 73 18.46 -10.23 0.41
C VAL A 73 18.46 -11.74 0.58
N THR A 74 17.29 -12.36 0.65
CA THR A 74 17.03 -13.79 0.46
C THR A 74 15.76 -13.95 -0.35
N ASN A 75 15.31 -15.19 -0.61
CA ASN A 75 13.91 -15.37 -1.03
C ASN A 75 13.01 -14.78 0.05
N ALA A 76 12.05 -13.97 -0.38
CA ALA A 76 11.22 -13.14 0.48
C ALA A 76 9.80 -13.07 -0.07
N SER A 77 8.93 -12.46 0.72
CA SER A 77 7.54 -12.23 0.37
C SER A 77 7.06 -10.91 0.97
N ALA A 78 6.10 -10.29 0.29
CA ALA A 78 5.44 -9.10 0.79
C ALA A 78 3.95 -9.16 0.45
N TRP A 79 3.12 -8.65 1.35
CA TRP A 79 1.75 -8.32 1.01
C TRP A 79 1.76 -7.10 0.10
N THR A 80 1.01 -7.16 -0.99
CA THR A 80 0.99 -6.15 -2.04
C THR A 80 -0.43 -5.67 -2.26
N LEU A 81 -0.60 -4.36 -2.46
CA LEU A 81 -1.85 -3.74 -2.86
C LEU A 81 -1.59 -2.83 -4.07
N ASP A 82 -2.29 -3.08 -5.16
CA ASP A 82 -2.13 -2.29 -6.38
C ASP A 82 -2.61 -0.85 -6.20
N ARG A 83 -1.97 0.07 -6.92
CA ARG A 83 -2.30 1.51 -6.90
C ARG A 83 -3.76 1.77 -7.18
N ARG A 84 -4.34 1.11 -8.19
CA ARG A 84 -5.75 1.32 -8.56
C ARG A 84 -6.68 0.95 -7.41
N THR A 85 -6.43 -0.20 -6.78
CA THR A 85 -7.20 -0.68 -5.64
C THR A 85 -7.03 0.24 -4.43
N PHE A 86 -5.80 0.67 -4.13
CA PHE A 86 -5.55 1.64 -3.07
C PHE A 86 -6.31 2.95 -3.31
N GLN A 87 -6.23 3.51 -4.53
CA GLN A 87 -6.94 4.73 -4.90
C GLN A 87 -8.47 4.56 -4.80
N GLN A 88 -9.01 3.41 -5.24
CA GLN A 88 -10.43 3.11 -5.11
C GLN A 88 -10.88 3.08 -3.66
N ILE A 89 -10.16 2.40 -2.77
CA ILE A 89 -10.51 2.34 -1.33
C ILE A 89 -10.47 3.75 -0.71
N MET A 90 -9.45 4.55 -1.04
CA MET A 90 -9.37 5.94 -0.58
C MET A 90 -10.50 6.83 -1.10
N MET A 91 -11.02 6.57 -2.31
CA MET A 91 -12.12 7.32 -2.91
C MET A 91 -13.50 6.83 -2.45
N SER A 92 -13.69 5.52 -2.28
CA SER A 92 -14.97 4.89 -1.89
C SER A 92 -15.44 5.33 -0.51
N SER A 93 -14.51 5.49 0.43
CA SER A 93 -14.78 6.10 1.74
C SER A 93 -15.34 7.53 1.64
N CYS A 94 -14.97 8.29 0.59
CA CYS A 94 -15.48 9.64 0.38
C CYS A 94 -16.92 9.62 -0.17
N ILE A 95 -17.26 8.66 -1.04
CA ILE A 95 -18.60 8.50 -1.62
C ILE A 95 -19.61 8.01 -0.58
N HIS A 96 -19.24 7.03 0.26
CA HIS A 96 -20.11 6.55 1.34
C HIS A 96 -20.43 7.67 2.32
N ARG A 97 -19.41 8.45 2.72
CA ARG A 97 -19.56 9.60 3.63
C ARG A 97 -20.37 10.75 3.02
N GLN A 98 -20.23 11.04 1.72
CA GLN A 98 -21.09 12.02 1.04
C GLN A 98 -22.54 11.55 0.93
N GLN A 99 -22.80 10.27 0.69
CA GLN A 99 -24.16 9.74 0.65
C GLN A 99 -24.84 9.79 2.03
N GLU A 100 -24.13 9.46 3.11
CA GLU A 100 -24.68 9.57 4.46
C GLU A 100 -24.94 11.03 4.85
N ASN A 101 -24.00 11.95 4.56
CA ASN A 101 -24.20 13.38 4.79
C ASN A 101 -25.38 13.95 3.99
N MET A 102 -25.54 13.55 2.72
CA MET A 102 -26.69 13.94 1.90
C MET A 102 -28.01 13.35 2.41
N LYS A 103 -28.01 12.13 2.96
CA LYS A 103 -29.19 11.53 3.58
C LYS A 103 -29.57 12.26 4.87
N PHE A 104 -28.59 12.73 5.64
CA PHE A 104 -28.80 13.52 6.85
C PHE A 104 -29.38 14.90 6.55
N LEU A 105 -28.85 15.62 5.55
CA LEU A 105 -29.33 16.96 5.14
C LEU A 105 -30.71 16.96 4.47
N LYS A 106 -31.23 15.79 4.08
CA LYS A 106 -32.57 15.62 3.49
C LYS A 106 -33.65 15.33 4.53
N ARG A 107 -33.33 15.39 5.83
CA ARG A 107 -34.29 15.43 6.93
C ARG A 107 -34.42 16.86 7.45
#